data_AF-A0A7J6WPB3-F1
#
_entry.id   AF-A0A7J6WPB3-F1
#
_cell.length_a   1.000
_cell.length_b   1.000
_cell.length_c   1.000
_cell.angle_alpha   90.00
_cell.angle_beta   90.00
_cell.angle_gamma   90.00
#
_symmetry.space_group_name_H-M   'P 1'
#
loop_
_entity.id
_entity.type
_entity.pdbx_description
1 polymer ?
#
loop_
_entity_poly.entity_id
_entity_poly.type
_entity_poly.pdbx_seq_one_letter_code
_entity_poly.pdbx_strand_id
1 'polypeptide(L)'
;MNILNQKILIEEGYVPSNSEKYPLGGIVTAIQNAVRATPLLVCSNGAVQELRICFCKDFKPQDCPNNVTPEEACPRYVSLPEYVPWSLGERSIPQDKSH
;
A
#
# COMPACT_ATOMS: atom_id res chain seq x y z
N MET A 1 -21.69 -1.09 9.64
CA MET A 1 -20.66 -0.63 8.68
C MET A 1 -20.51 -1.75 7.65
N ASN A 2 -21.16 -1.62 6.50
CA ASN A 2 -21.21 -2.69 5.48
C ASN A 2 -19.98 -2.59 4.57
N ILE A 3 -18.94 -3.37 4.88
CA ILE A 3 -17.65 -3.40 4.15
C ILE A 3 -17.76 -4.20 2.83
N LEU A 4 -18.95 -4.67 2.44
CA LEU A 4 -19.08 -5.70 1.40
C LEU A 4 -18.94 -5.22 -0.06
N ASN A 5 -18.80 -3.91 -0.33
CA ASN A 5 -18.71 -3.41 -1.72
C ASN A 5 -17.86 -2.12 -1.87
N GLN A 6 -16.73 -1.96 -1.19
CA GLN A 6 -15.90 -0.76 -1.38
C GLN A 6 -14.52 -1.10 -1.94
N LYS A 7 -14.31 -0.75 -3.22
CA LYS A 7 -12.99 -0.73 -3.85
C LYS A 7 -12.38 0.67 -3.64
N ILE A 8 -12.10 1.01 -2.39
CA ILE A 8 -11.73 2.36 -1.92
C ILE A 8 -10.75 3.06 -2.86
N LEU A 9 -9.63 2.39 -3.19
CA LEU A 9 -8.58 2.98 -4.01
C LEU A 9 -9.02 3.22 -5.46
N ILE A 10 -9.71 2.26 -6.08
CA ILE A 10 -10.17 2.36 -7.46
C ILE A 10 -11.23 3.44 -7.60
N GLU A 11 -12.16 3.54 -6.64
CA GLU A 11 -13.22 4.55 -6.62
C GLU A 11 -12.67 5.98 -6.50
N GLU A 12 -11.53 6.13 -5.83
CA GLU A 12 -10.81 7.41 -5.69
C GLU A 12 -9.78 7.65 -6.82
N GLY A 13 -9.74 6.78 -7.84
CA GLY A 13 -8.87 6.92 -9.02
C GLY A 13 -7.44 6.38 -8.85
N TYR A 14 -7.14 5.72 -7.73
CA TYR A 14 -5.89 5.01 -7.49
C TYR A 14 -5.99 3.59 -8.07
N VAL A 15 -5.70 3.48 -9.37
CA VAL A 15 -5.71 2.21 -10.10
C VAL A 15 -4.31 1.61 -10.18
N PRO A 16 -4.18 0.27 -10.27
CA PRO A 16 -2.88 -0.34 -10.53
C PRO A 16 -2.28 0.16 -11.86
N SER A 17 -1.01 0.56 -11.84
CA SER A 17 -0.25 1.02 -13.00
C SER A 17 1.26 0.90 -12.77
N ASN A 18 1.97 0.46 -13.80
CA ASN A 18 3.43 0.35 -13.78
C ASN A 18 4.15 1.68 -14.12
N SER A 19 3.42 2.70 -14.58
CA SER A 19 3.97 4.01 -14.97
C SER A 19 3.54 5.16 -14.06
N GLU A 20 2.32 5.08 -13.52
CA GLU A 20 1.74 6.17 -12.73
C GLU A 20 2.34 6.22 -11.32
N LYS A 21 2.42 7.42 -10.78
CA LYS A 21 2.79 7.67 -9.38
C LYS A 21 1.72 8.52 -8.71
N TYR A 22 1.39 8.13 -7.48
CA TYR A 22 0.32 8.75 -6.72
C TYR A 22 0.87 9.46 -5.49
N PRO A 23 0.32 10.64 -5.11
CA PRO A 23 0.69 11.28 -3.86
C PRO A 23 0.33 10.38 -2.67
N LEU A 24 1.31 10.07 -1.82
CA LEU A 24 1.12 9.23 -0.63
C LEU A 24 0.00 9.76 0.25
N GLY A 25 -0.03 11.07 0.49
CA GLY A 25 -1.05 11.72 1.31
C GLY A 25 -2.47 11.54 0.78
N GLY A 26 -2.65 11.48 -0.55
CA GLY A 26 -3.95 11.24 -1.17
C GLY A 26 -4.46 9.82 -0.89
N ILE A 27 -3.61 8.81 -1.10
CA ILE A 27 -3.92 7.41 -0.81
C ILE A 27 -4.28 7.23 0.68
N VAL A 28 -3.46 7.79 1.58
CA VAL A 28 -3.70 7.71 3.03
C VAL A 28 -5.05 8.35 3.39
N THR A 29 -5.35 9.52 2.83
CA THR A 29 -6.61 10.24 3.09
C THR A 29 -7.83 9.46 2.58
N ALA A 30 -7.77 8.88 1.39
CA ALA A 30 -8.84 8.07 0.82
C ALA A 30 -9.20 6.88 1.74
N ILE A 31 -8.18 6.13 2.19
CA ILE A 31 -8.36 5.01 3.10
C ILE A 31 -8.86 5.49 4.46
N GLN A 32 -8.30 6.56 5.00
CA GLN A 32 -8.72 7.14 6.28
C GLN A 32 -10.19 7.55 6.26
N ASN A 33 -10.67 8.15 5.17
CA ASN A 33 -12.07 8.53 5.02
C ASN A 33 -13.02 7.33 4.99
N ALA A 34 -12.61 6.23 4.37
CA ALA A 34 -13.41 5.00 4.30
C ALA A 34 -13.38 4.21 5.62
N VAL A 35 -12.20 4.03 6.21
CA VAL A 35 -11.97 3.19 7.40
C VAL A 35 -12.26 3.94 8.70
N ARG A 36 -12.22 5.28 8.67
CA ARG A 36 -12.30 6.17 9.85
C ARG A 36 -11.13 6.01 10.82
N ALA A 37 -9.97 5.58 10.30
CA ALA A 37 -8.70 5.50 11.01
C ALA A 37 -7.54 5.63 10.03
N THR A 38 -6.42 6.16 10.50
CA THR A 38 -5.21 6.36 9.69
C THR A 38 -4.51 5.02 9.47
N PRO A 39 -4.40 4.54 8.21
CA PRO A 39 -3.66 3.31 7.92
C PRO A 39 -2.16 3.53 8.01
N LEU A 40 -1.42 2.42 8.04
CA LEU A 40 0.03 2.44 7.84
C LEU A 40 0.37 1.82 6.48
N LEU A 41 1.14 2.54 5.68
CA LEU A 41 1.66 2.08 4.40
C LEU A 41 3.15 1.73 4.54
N VAL A 42 3.50 0.57 3.98
CA VAL A 42 4.88 0.08 3.90
C VAL A 42 5.26 0.05 2.43
N CYS A 43 6.42 0.59 2.12
CA CYS A 43 6.93 0.63 0.77
C CYS A 43 8.24 -0.16 0.65
N SER A 44 8.48 -0.68 -0.54
CA SER A 44 9.79 -1.19 -0.95
C SER A 44 10.12 -0.61 -2.31
N ASN A 45 11.31 -0.02 -2.45
CA ASN A 45 11.76 0.64 -3.68
C ASN A 45 10.76 1.68 -4.24
N GLY A 46 10.03 2.37 -3.36
CA GLY A 46 9.04 3.39 -3.73
C GLY A 46 7.68 2.86 -4.22
N ALA A 47 7.48 1.53 -4.22
CA ALA A 47 6.20 0.90 -4.47
C ALA A 47 5.52 0.52 -3.15
N VAL A 48 4.20 0.68 -3.06
CA VAL A 48 3.44 0.19 -1.90
C VAL A 48 3.48 -1.33 -1.89
N GLN A 49 3.95 -1.90 -0.79
CA GLN A 49 4.03 -3.35 -0.57
C GLN A 49 2.94 -3.83 0.37
N GLU A 50 2.67 -3.09 1.45
CA GLU A 50 1.64 -3.45 2.43
C GLU A 50 0.78 -2.25 2.81
N LEU A 51 -0.50 -2.55 3.03
CA LEU A 51 -1.46 -1.68 3.70
C LEU A 51 -1.86 -2.35 5.01
N ARG A 52 -1.59 -1.70 6.13
CA ARG A 52 -1.94 -2.20 7.47
C ARG A 52 -3.05 -1.34 8.06
N ILE A 53 -4.10 -2.00 8.55
CA ILE A 53 -5.23 -1.38 9.25
C ILE A 53 -5.24 -1.93 10.67
N CYS A 54 -5.33 -1.04 11.66
CA CYS A 54 -5.27 -1.42 13.06
C CYS A 54 -6.66 -1.36 13.71
N PHE A 55 -6.90 -2.32 14.61
CA PHE A 55 -8.15 -2.41 15.36
C PHE A 55 -7.85 -2.56 16.85
N CYS A 56 -8.67 -1.93 17.68
CA CYS A 56 -8.75 -2.27 19.10
C CYS A 56 -9.30 -3.69 19.28
N LYS A 57 -9.14 -4.27 20.48
CA LYS A 57 -9.67 -5.60 20.82
C LYS A 57 -11.20 -5.70 20.73
N ASP A 58 -11.90 -4.57 20.69
CA ASP A 58 -13.33 -4.48 20.44
C ASP A 58 -13.68 -4.33 18.95
N PHE A 59 -12.72 -4.61 18.05
CA PHE A 59 -12.85 -4.56 16.59
C PHE A 59 -13.26 -3.19 16.03
N LYS A 60 -12.97 -2.12 16.75
CA LYS A 60 -13.09 -0.76 16.23
C LYS A 60 -11.80 -0.30 15.56
N PRO A 61 -11.87 0.34 14.39
CA PRO A 61 -10.69 0.94 13.75
C PRO A 61 -9.99 1.92 14.70
N GLN A 62 -8.66 1.89 14.70
CA GLN A 62 -7.83 2.89 15.36
C GLN A 62 -6.63 3.25 14.48
N ASP A 63 -6.03 4.41 14.74
CA ASP A 63 -4.76 4.77 14.10
C ASP A 63 -3.68 3.73 14.44
N CYS A 64 -2.94 3.32 13.40
CA CYS A 64 -1.80 2.43 13.58
C CYS A 64 -0.64 3.16 14.27
N PRO A 65 0.07 2.51 15.21
CA PRO A 65 1.33 3.04 15.71
C PRO A 65 2.35 3.10 14.57
N ASN A 66 3.14 4.17 14.51
CA ASN A 66 4.20 4.28 13.51
C ASN A 66 5.39 3.40 13.91
N ASN A 67 5.49 2.22 13.29
CA ASN A 67 6.53 1.23 13.54
C ASN A 67 7.31 0.84 12.27
N VAL A 68 7.24 1.68 11.24
CA VAL A 68 7.92 1.47 9.94
C VAL A 68 9.40 1.81 10.08
N THR A 69 10.29 0.98 9.54
CA THR A 69 11.72 1.33 9.49
C THR A 69 11.99 2.38 8.40
N PRO A 70 13.13 3.09 8.43
CA PRO A 70 13.46 4.05 7.36
C PRO A 70 13.47 3.45 5.95
N GLU A 71 13.83 2.17 5.81
CA GLU A 71 13.86 1.44 4.53
C GLU A 71 12.46 1.12 4.02
N GLU A 72 11.52 0.91 4.94
CA GLU A 72 10.12 0.62 4.66
C GLU A 72 9.28 1.90 4.45
N ALA A 73 9.85 3.07 4.77
CA ALA A 73 9.14 4.34 4.72
C ALA A 73 8.79 4.73 3.28
N CYS A 74 7.54 5.13 3.08
CA CYS A 74 7.07 5.53 1.76
C CYS A 74 7.56 6.95 1.38
N PRO A 75 8.05 7.15 0.13
CA PRO A 75 8.32 8.49 -0.39
C PRO A 75 7.03 9.29 -0.60
N ARG A 76 7.17 10.60 -0.90
CA ARG A 76 6.01 11.50 -1.15
C ARG A 76 5.09 11.03 -2.28
N TYR A 77 5.66 10.34 -3.27
CA TYR A 77 4.94 9.77 -4.41
C TYR A 77 5.29 8.29 -4.54
N VAL A 78 4.27 7.43 -4.57
CA VAL A 78 4.41 5.97 -4.57
C VAL A 78 3.82 5.37 -5.84
N SER A 79 4.30 4.20 -6.24
CA SER A 79 3.66 3.39 -7.28
C SER A 79 2.75 2.30 -6.68
N LEU A 80 1.72 1.95 -7.45
CA LEU A 80 0.80 0.84 -7.20
C LEU A 80 0.90 -0.11 -8.40
N PRO A 81 1.91 -1.00 -8.44
CA PRO A 81 2.18 -1.79 -9.63
C PRO A 81 1.02 -2.73 -9.97
N GLU A 82 0.87 -3.05 -11.26
CA GLU A 82 -0.07 -4.07 -11.69
C GLU A 82 0.34 -5.43 -11.13
N TYR A 83 -0.64 -6.29 -10.83
CA TYR A 83 -0.34 -7.64 -10.40
C TYR A 83 0.30 -8.43 -11.55
N VAL A 84 1.56 -8.80 -11.38
CA VAL A 84 2.25 -9.74 -12.28
C VAL A 84 2.21 -11.12 -11.63
N PRO A 85 1.52 -12.11 -12.23
CA PRO A 85 1.58 -13.48 -11.76
C PRO A 85 3.02 -13.98 -11.71
N TRP A 86 3.36 -14.72 -10.66
CA TRP A 86 4.71 -15.26 -10.45
C TRP A 86 5.28 -15.98 -11.68
N SER A 87 4.43 -16.67 -12.45
CA SER A 87 4.80 -17.40 -13.67
C SER A 87 5.34 -16.53 -14.82
N LEU A 88 5.17 -15.20 -14.76
CA LEU A 88 5.64 -14.26 -15.77
C LEU A 88 6.81 -13.38 -15.30
N GLY A 89 7.16 -13.40 -14.01
CA GLY A 89 8.11 -12.47 -13.37
C GLY A 89 9.57 -12.94 -13.27
N GLU A 90 9.88 -14.19 -13.58
CA GLU A 90 11.23 -14.75 -13.35
C GLU A 90 12.31 -14.32 -14.36
N ARG A 91 12.01 -13.47 -15.35
CA ARG A 91 13.01 -13.11 -16.40
C ARG A 91 13.87 -11.87 -16.11
N SER A 92 13.77 -11.22 -14.95
CA SER A 92 14.54 -9.99 -14.70
C SER A 92 15.16 -9.80 -13.32
N ILE A 93 15.32 -10.85 -12.50
CA ILE A 93 16.19 -10.77 -11.32
C ILE A 93 17.47 -11.57 -11.61
N PRO A 94 18.59 -10.91 -11.98
CA PRO A 94 19.89 -11.54 -11.84
C PRO A 94 20.07 -11.89 -10.36
N GLN A 95 20.15 -13.18 -10.04
CA GLN A 95 20.75 -13.60 -8.79
C GLN A 95 22.21 -13.16 -8.84
N ASP A 96 22.53 -12.06 -8.15
CA ASP A 96 23.92 -11.76 -7.83
C ASP A 96 24.39 -12.83 -6.84
N LYS A 97 24.99 -13.89 -7.39
CA LYS A 97 25.88 -14.76 -6.63
C LYS A 97 27.24 -14.08 -6.63
N SER A 98 27.58 -13.39 -5.54
CA SER A 98 28.98 -13.15 -5.23
C SER A 98 29.44 -14.05 -4.09
N HIS A 99 30.51 -14.75 -4.46
CA HIS A 99 31.44 -15.58 -3.68
C HIS A 99 31.96 -14.87 -2.42
#